data_AF-A0A964RIG4-F1
#
_entry.id   AF-A0A964RIG4-F1
#
_cell.length_a   1.000
_cell.length_b   1.000
_cell.length_c   1.000
_cell.angle_alpha   90.00
_cell.angle_beta   90.00
_cell.angle_gamma   90.00
#
_symmetry.space_group_name_H-M   'P 1'
#
loop_
_entity.id
_entity.type
_entity.pdbx_description
1 polymer ?
#
loop_
_entity_poly.entity_id
_entity_poly.type
_entity_poly.pdbx_seq_one_letter_code
_entity_poly.pdbx_strand_id
1 'polypeptide(L)'
;MIKFSLYENAIDSINHGIEHLKYAVENKSGQDYKQSILCFSQATEILLKELLCQINPIYIFDKNSLFDKCKDPMRPELEEVYNCKSIDINKLCKEILRFYPEHFNRSSLGIVNQMAKERNKIQHFCLEIESNEIQGLLLKLYKNVLSPALTILSKKVRDNEINNQLNENLKEIFCFMEVADKEEHILEISEEEFHRGSCFECGNYSLFMIYNGGYPETAYCTSCGFKRYNILVDEYRECPECGGYSLIYDDELEGGICLWYNCANHKDGGVIVDMEYCDRCHDYKIEGICKCATEENDGYL
;
A
#
# COMPACT_ATOMS: atom_id res chain seq x y z
N MET A 1 -32.33 -20.63 5.93
CA MET A 1 -31.01 -20.58 6.59
C MET A 1 -30.25 -19.44 5.95
N ILE A 2 -29.78 -18.49 6.74
CA ILE A 2 -29.00 -17.35 6.25
C ILE A 2 -27.53 -17.78 6.30
N LYS A 3 -26.79 -17.58 5.21
CA LYS A 3 -25.37 -17.91 5.09
C LYS A 3 -24.60 -16.61 4.92
N PHE A 4 -23.52 -16.47 5.67
CA PHE A 4 -22.59 -15.34 5.56
C PHE A 4 -21.23 -15.88 5.12
N SER A 5 -20.67 -15.31 4.05
CA SER A 5 -19.32 -15.62 3.58
C SER A 5 -18.29 -14.66 4.18
N LEU A 6 -17.01 -15.05 4.15
CA LEU A 6 -15.93 -14.13 4.54
C LEU A 6 -15.90 -12.92 3.60
N TYR A 7 -16.15 -13.12 2.30
CA TYR A 7 -16.24 -12.03 1.34
C TYR A 7 -17.34 -11.01 1.70
N GLU A 8 -18.58 -11.45 1.92
CA GLU A 8 -19.68 -10.56 2.34
C GLU A 8 -19.34 -9.82 3.64
N ASN A 9 -18.81 -10.53 4.64
CA ASN A 9 -18.40 -9.92 5.91
C ASN A 9 -17.30 -8.86 5.74
N ALA A 10 -16.37 -9.07 4.80
CA ALA A 10 -15.33 -8.10 4.49
C ALA A 10 -15.93 -6.87 3.80
N ILE A 11 -16.79 -7.06 2.80
CA ILE A 11 -17.46 -5.96 2.08
C ILE A 11 -18.33 -5.12 3.04
N ASP A 12 -19.12 -5.75 3.90
CA ASP A 12 -19.92 -5.06 4.91
C ASP A 12 -19.03 -4.22 5.84
N SER A 13 -17.89 -4.77 6.25
CA SER A 13 -16.91 -4.06 7.09
C SER A 13 -16.28 -2.87 6.35
N ILE A 14 -16.00 -3.00 5.04
CA ILE A 14 -15.50 -1.88 4.21
C ILE A 14 -16.55 -0.79 4.12
N ASN A 15 -17.80 -1.13 3.80
CA ASN A 15 -18.88 -0.17 3.64
C ASN A 15 -19.13 0.62 4.94
N HIS A 16 -19.23 -0.06 6.08
CA HIS A 16 -19.32 0.63 7.38
C HIS A 16 -18.08 1.49 7.66
N GLY A 17 -16.88 1.00 7.32
CA GLY A 17 -15.64 1.76 7.49
C GLY A 17 -15.62 3.06 6.68
N ILE A 18 -16.18 3.03 5.46
CA ILE A 18 -16.35 4.18 4.56
C ILE A 18 -17.38 5.16 5.11
N GLU A 19 -18.54 4.68 5.56
CA GLU A 19 -19.59 5.53 6.15
C GLU A 19 -19.07 6.30 7.36
N HIS A 20 -18.38 5.60 8.27
CA HIS A 20 -17.74 6.23 9.41
C HIS A 20 -16.65 7.22 8.98
N LEU A 21 -15.83 6.87 7.98
CA LEU A 21 -14.79 7.79 7.51
C LEU A 21 -15.39 9.07 6.92
N LYS A 22 -16.43 8.95 6.09
CA LYS A 22 -17.14 10.08 5.50
C LYS A 22 -17.66 11.02 6.60
N TYR A 23 -18.37 10.45 7.57
CA TYR A 23 -18.89 11.21 8.70
C TYR A 23 -17.77 11.86 9.53
N ALA A 24 -16.66 11.14 9.74
CA ALA A 24 -15.50 11.63 10.47
C ALA A 24 -14.84 12.84 9.80
N VAL A 25 -14.70 12.81 8.47
CA VAL A 25 -14.14 13.92 7.67
C VAL A 25 -15.06 15.14 7.72
N GLU A 26 -16.35 14.94 7.48
CA GLU A 26 -17.34 16.03 7.43
C GLU A 26 -17.53 16.73 8.79
N ASN A 27 -17.53 15.95 9.88
CA ASN A 27 -17.90 16.43 11.22
C ASN A 27 -16.72 16.52 12.18
N LYS A 28 -15.49 16.21 11.74
CA LYS A 28 -14.28 16.12 12.58
C LYS A 28 -14.47 15.17 13.78
N SER A 29 -15.18 14.06 13.57
CA SER A 29 -15.52 13.10 14.62
C SER A 29 -14.39 12.11 14.89
N GLY A 30 -13.71 12.24 16.02
CA GLY A 30 -12.68 11.27 16.45
C GLY A 30 -13.21 9.87 16.70
N GLN A 31 -14.48 9.74 17.15
CA GLN A 31 -15.13 8.44 17.34
C GLN A 31 -15.28 7.69 16.01
N ASP A 32 -15.67 8.40 14.95
CA ASP A 32 -15.89 7.80 13.64
C ASP A 32 -14.57 7.50 12.93
N TYR A 33 -13.52 8.31 13.12
CA TYR A 33 -12.17 7.94 12.70
C TYR A 33 -11.71 6.62 13.34
N LYS A 34 -11.92 6.49 14.67
CA LYS A 34 -11.64 5.26 15.39
C LYS A 34 -12.42 4.08 14.81
N GLN A 35 -13.71 4.24 14.57
CA GLN A 35 -14.55 3.16 14.08
C GLN A 35 -14.18 2.75 12.65
N SER A 36 -13.83 3.73 11.81
CA SER A 36 -13.29 3.48 10.47
C SER A 36 -12.04 2.60 10.52
N ILE A 37 -11.08 2.92 11.39
CA ILE A 37 -9.85 2.12 11.54
C ILE A 37 -10.16 0.67 11.96
N LEU A 38 -11.07 0.48 12.91
CA LEU A 38 -11.48 -0.85 13.36
C LEU A 38 -12.11 -1.66 12.21
N CYS A 39 -13.03 -1.03 11.48
CA CYS A 39 -13.72 -1.62 10.33
C CYS A 39 -12.75 -2.01 9.21
N PHE A 40 -11.85 -1.12 8.79
CA PHE A 40 -10.87 -1.41 7.74
C PHE A 40 -9.84 -2.46 8.17
N SER A 41 -9.44 -2.48 9.44
CA SER A 41 -8.56 -3.53 9.98
C SER A 41 -9.22 -4.91 9.90
N GLN A 42 -10.48 -5.00 10.32
CA GLN A 42 -11.26 -6.23 10.26
C GLN A 42 -11.49 -6.68 8.82
N ALA A 43 -11.92 -5.76 7.95
CA ALA A 43 -12.11 -6.02 6.53
C ALA A 43 -10.84 -6.61 5.90
N THR A 44 -9.68 -5.98 6.14
CA THR A 44 -8.40 -6.43 5.59
C THR A 44 -8.08 -7.86 6.04
N GLU A 45 -8.20 -8.15 7.34
CA GLU A 45 -7.91 -9.48 7.86
C GLU A 45 -8.83 -10.54 7.25
N ILE A 46 -10.12 -10.27 7.15
CA ILE A 46 -11.11 -11.20 6.58
C ILE A 46 -10.86 -11.41 5.08
N LEU A 47 -10.58 -10.34 4.33
CA LEU A 47 -10.34 -10.40 2.89
C LEU A 47 -9.08 -11.21 2.55
N LEU A 48 -7.99 -11.01 3.30
CA LEU A 48 -6.77 -11.79 3.14
C LEU A 48 -7.00 -13.27 3.55
N LYS A 49 -7.79 -13.53 4.60
CA LYS A 49 -8.18 -14.91 4.94
C LYS A 49 -8.99 -15.56 3.82
N GLU A 50 -9.91 -14.83 3.20
CA GLU A 50 -10.68 -15.31 2.06
C GLU A 50 -9.76 -15.69 0.88
N LEU A 51 -8.75 -14.87 0.56
CA LEU A 51 -7.74 -15.25 -0.44
C LEU A 51 -7.06 -16.58 -0.13
N LEU A 52 -6.66 -16.82 1.12
CA LEU A 52 -6.06 -18.11 1.50
C LEU A 52 -7.06 -19.27 1.45
N CYS A 53 -8.31 -19.05 1.84
CA CYS A 53 -9.38 -20.04 1.74
C CYS A 53 -9.65 -20.49 0.30
N GLN A 54 -9.42 -19.62 -0.69
CA GLN A 54 -9.50 -19.96 -2.11
C GLN A 54 -8.44 -20.99 -2.55
N ILE A 55 -7.35 -21.14 -1.78
CA ILE A 55 -6.31 -22.14 -2.02
C ILE A 55 -6.58 -23.37 -1.17
N ASN A 56 -6.64 -23.18 0.15
CA ASN A 56 -7.02 -24.20 1.11
C ASN A 56 -7.40 -23.56 2.45
N PRO A 57 -8.59 -23.85 3.02
CA PRO A 57 -9.02 -23.32 4.31
C PRO A 57 -8.06 -23.60 5.48
N ILE A 58 -7.21 -24.64 5.42
CA ILE A 58 -6.26 -24.91 6.51
C ILE A 58 -5.24 -23.78 6.70
N TYR A 59 -4.97 -22.98 5.66
CA TYR A 59 -3.95 -21.94 5.72
C TYR A 59 -4.34 -20.76 6.60
N ILE A 60 -5.62 -20.60 6.96
CA ILE A 60 -6.05 -19.55 7.89
C ILE A 60 -5.94 -19.96 9.36
N PHE A 61 -5.54 -21.20 9.65
CA PHE A 61 -5.42 -21.73 11.02
C PHE A 61 -3.97 -21.95 11.45
N ASP A 62 -3.70 -21.74 12.74
CA ASP A 62 -2.41 -22.05 13.31
C ASP A 62 -2.18 -23.57 13.27
N LYS A 63 -1.04 -23.99 12.71
CA LYS A 63 -0.72 -25.41 12.54
C LYS A 63 -0.78 -26.18 13.86
N ASN A 64 -0.24 -25.64 14.94
CA ASN A 64 -0.27 -26.32 16.24
C ASN A 64 -1.70 -26.48 16.73
N SER A 65 -2.57 -25.49 16.45
CA SER A 65 -3.99 -25.61 16.78
C SER A 65 -4.68 -26.69 15.96
N LEU A 66 -4.37 -26.85 14.68
CA LEU A 66 -4.92 -27.93 13.85
C LEU A 66 -4.49 -29.30 14.38
N PHE A 67 -3.21 -29.48 14.71
CA PHE A 67 -2.69 -30.74 15.26
C PHE A 67 -3.25 -31.08 16.65
N ASP A 68 -3.60 -30.07 17.45
CA ASP A 68 -4.19 -30.27 18.78
C ASP A 68 -5.71 -30.53 18.74
N LYS A 69 -6.44 -29.94 17.77
CA LYS A 69 -7.91 -29.91 17.78
C LYS A 69 -8.58 -30.80 16.72
N CYS A 70 -7.86 -31.21 15.67
CA CYS A 70 -8.44 -31.97 14.56
C CYS A 70 -7.91 -33.41 14.53
N LYS A 71 -8.77 -34.38 14.23
CA LYS A 71 -8.37 -35.78 14.03
C LYS A 71 -7.46 -35.97 12.81
N ASP A 72 -7.78 -35.29 11.71
CA ASP A 72 -6.93 -35.19 10.52
C ASP A 72 -6.63 -33.71 10.23
N PRO A 73 -5.45 -33.20 10.66
CA PRO A 73 -5.06 -31.80 10.45
C PRO A 73 -4.96 -31.37 8.99
N MET A 74 -4.84 -32.31 8.05
CA MET A 74 -4.76 -32.00 6.62
C MET A 74 -6.14 -31.98 5.95
N ARG A 75 -7.15 -32.58 6.61
CA ARG A 75 -8.54 -32.62 6.15
C ARG A 75 -9.49 -32.47 7.34
N PRO A 76 -9.44 -31.33 8.05
CA PRO A 76 -10.21 -31.17 9.26
C PRO A 76 -11.71 -31.04 8.94
N GLU A 77 -12.56 -31.58 9.80
CA GLU A 77 -14.01 -31.40 9.68
C GLU A 77 -14.41 -29.99 10.11
N LEU A 78 -15.55 -29.50 9.59
CA LEU A 78 -16.01 -28.14 9.82
C LEU A 78 -16.21 -27.82 11.32
N GLU A 79 -16.70 -28.79 12.09
CA GLU A 79 -16.92 -28.64 13.53
C GLU A 79 -15.60 -28.57 14.32
N GLU A 80 -14.53 -29.21 13.81
CA GLU A 80 -13.21 -29.20 14.44
C GLU A 80 -12.52 -27.85 14.22
N VAL A 81 -12.63 -27.28 13.01
CA VAL A 81 -12.00 -25.99 12.70
C VAL A 81 -12.60 -24.81 13.46
N TYR A 82 -13.84 -24.90 13.94
CA TYR A 82 -14.43 -23.87 14.82
C TYR A 82 -13.72 -23.75 16.17
N ASN A 83 -13.03 -24.80 16.61
CA ASN A 83 -12.25 -24.79 17.85
C ASN A 83 -10.77 -24.43 17.60
N CYS A 84 -10.39 -24.23 16.34
CA CYS A 84 -9.02 -23.92 15.96
C CYS A 84 -8.74 -22.42 16.08
N LYS A 85 -7.55 -22.10 16.58
CA LYS A 85 -7.03 -20.73 16.57
C LYS A 85 -6.65 -20.34 15.14
N SER A 86 -7.24 -19.26 14.64
CA SER A 86 -6.80 -18.67 13.36
C SER A 86 -5.40 -18.06 13.49
N ILE A 87 -4.66 -17.99 12.39
CA ILE A 87 -3.39 -17.27 12.36
C ILE A 87 -3.55 -15.78 12.67
N ASP A 88 -2.51 -15.19 13.27
CA ASP A 88 -2.42 -13.74 13.48
C ASP A 88 -2.06 -12.98 12.19
N ILE A 89 -2.16 -11.65 12.23
CA ILE A 89 -1.95 -10.78 11.07
C ILE A 89 -0.55 -10.89 10.46
N ASN A 90 0.49 -11.10 11.27
CA ASN A 90 1.87 -11.21 10.79
C ASN A 90 2.06 -12.52 10.02
N LYS A 91 1.53 -13.62 10.56
CA LYS A 91 1.52 -14.92 9.88
C LYS A 91 0.65 -14.87 8.61
N LEU A 92 -0.49 -14.18 8.67
CA LEU A 92 -1.37 -13.98 7.52
C LEU A 92 -0.64 -13.28 6.37
N CYS A 93 0.05 -12.17 6.64
CA CYS A 93 0.85 -11.46 5.64
C CYS A 93 1.94 -12.36 5.03
N LYS A 94 2.64 -13.17 5.84
CA LYS A 94 3.65 -14.11 5.32
C LYS A 94 3.07 -15.16 4.39
N GLU A 95 1.90 -15.70 4.72
CA GLU A 95 1.21 -16.68 3.89
C GLU A 95 0.68 -16.06 2.58
N ILE A 96 0.16 -14.82 2.64
CA ILE A 96 -0.24 -14.07 1.45
C ILE A 96 0.95 -13.82 0.52
N LEU A 97 2.08 -13.34 1.05
CA LEU A 97 3.29 -13.11 0.26
C LEU A 97 3.80 -14.40 -0.40
N ARG A 98 3.64 -15.55 0.28
CA ARG A 98 4.02 -16.85 -0.27
C ARG A 98 3.17 -17.26 -1.48
N PHE A 99 1.86 -17.04 -1.42
CA PHE A 99 0.92 -17.55 -2.42
C PHE A 99 0.54 -16.54 -3.50
N TYR A 100 0.68 -15.24 -3.23
CA TYR A 100 0.34 -14.16 -4.14
C TYR A 100 1.50 -13.15 -4.31
N PRO A 101 2.75 -13.60 -4.58
CA PRO A 101 3.91 -12.71 -4.67
C PRO A 101 3.84 -11.72 -5.84
N GLU A 102 3.07 -12.02 -6.89
CA GLU A 102 2.88 -11.14 -8.04
C GLU A 102 1.91 -9.98 -7.75
N HIS A 103 1.14 -10.06 -6.66
CA HIS A 103 0.12 -9.07 -6.31
C HIS A 103 0.42 -8.32 -5.02
N PHE A 104 1.26 -8.90 -4.15
CA PHE A 104 1.64 -8.30 -2.88
C PHE A 104 3.14 -8.40 -2.67
N ASN A 105 3.75 -7.33 -2.17
CA ASN A 105 5.16 -7.27 -1.80
C ASN A 105 5.31 -6.97 -0.30
N ARG A 106 6.55 -6.88 0.19
CA ARG A 106 6.81 -6.64 1.61
C ARG A 106 6.32 -5.27 2.07
N SER A 107 6.52 -4.23 1.25
CA SER A 107 6.09 -2.87 1.53
C SER A 107 4.55 -2.80 1.64
N SER A 108 3.82 -3.37 0.67
CA SER A 108 2.35 -3.36 0.67
C SER A 108 1.76 -4.08 1.89
N LEU A 109 2.34 -5.20 2.29
CA LEU A 109 1.93 -5.92 3.50
C LEU A 109 2.47 -5.28 4.79
N GLY A 110 3.51 -4.46 4.70
CA GLY A 110 3.99 -3.59 5.77
C GLY A 110 2.90 -2.64 6.26
N ILE A 111 2.09 -2.10 5.34
CA ILE A 111 0.94 -1.24 5.63
C ILE A 111 -0.10 -1.97 6.50
N VAL A 112 -0.34 -3.27 6.25
CA VAL A 112 -1.25 -4.09 7.07
C VAL A 112 -0.75 -4.19 8.51
N ASN A 113 0.57 -4.34 8.69
CA ASN A 113 1.17 -4.40 10.02
C ASN A 113 1.13 -3.03 10.73
N GLN A 114 1.31 -1.94 10.00
CA GLN A 114 1.11 -0.58 10.54
C GLN A 114 -0.33 -0.37 10.97
N MET A 115 -1.29 -0.76 10.14
CA MET A 115 -2.72 -0.70 10.48
C MET A 115 -3.06 -1.54 11.72
N ALA A 116 -2.49 -2.74 11.83
CA ALA A 116 -2.66 -3.58 13.01
C ALA A 116 -2.07 -2.95 14.28
N LYS A 117 -0.96 -2.20 14.17
CA LYS A 117 -0.42 -1.41 15.29
C LYS A 117 -1.39 -0.31 15.69
N GLU A 118 -1.91 0.48 14.74
CA GLU A 118 -2.87 1.55 15.06
C GLU A 118 -4.15 1.01 15.68
N ARG A 119 -4.70 -0.08 15.14
CA ARG A 119 -5.83 -0.81 15.75
C ARG A 119 -5.51 -1.24 17.20
N ASN A 120 -4.34 -1.82 17.43
CA ASN A 120 -3.93 -2.25 18.78
C ASN A 120 -3.79 -1.06 19.73
N LYS A 121 -3.23 0.07 19.26
CA LYS A 121 -3.15 1.31 20.05
C LYS A 121 -4.54 1.80 20.44
N ILE A 122 -5.49 1.84 19.50
CA ILE A 122 -6.90 2.20 19.76
C ILE A 122 -7.59 1.27 20.77
N GLN A 123 -7.30 -0.04 20.71
CA GLN A 123 -7.97 -1.04 21.54
C GLN A 123 -7.39 -1.14 22.95
N HIS A 124 -6.11 -0.81 23.14
CA HIS A 124 -5.39 -1.08 24.38
C HIS A 124 -4.75 0.15 25.05
N PHE A 125 -4.68 1.29 24.35
CA PHE A 125 -3.96 2.48 24.80
C PHE A 125 -4.76 3.77 24.53
N CYS A 126 -4.30 4.88 25.13
CA CYS A 126 -4.74 6.23 24.78
C CYS A 126 -3.86 6.75 23.64
N LEU A 127 -4.46 7.22 22.55
CA LEU A 127 -3.76 7.61 21.32
C LEU A 127 -4.17 9.02 20.91
N GLU A 128 -3.17 9.80 20.49
CA GLU A 128 -3.34 11.01 19.71
C GLU A 128 -2.74 10.75 18.32
N ILE A 129 -3.54 10.92 17.27
CA ILE A 129 -3.15 10.73 15.87
C ILE A 129 -3.86 11.80 15.04
N GLU A 130 -3.14 12.38 14.08
CA GLU A 130 -3.69 13.40 13.21
C GLU A 130 -4.66 12.79 12.18
N SER A 131 -5.74 13.51 11.87
CA SER A 131 -6.74 13.02 10.91
C SER A 131 -6.14 12.71 9.54
N ASN A 132 -5.17 13.50 9.11
CA ASN A 132 -4.51 13.33 7.81
C ASN A 132 -3.64 12.06 7.76
N GLU A 133 -3.04 11.67 8.90
CA GLU A 133 -2.26 10.43 8.99
C GLU A 133 -3.17 9.21 8.89
N ILE A 134 -4.33 9.23 9.57
CA ILE A 134 -5.34 8.17 9.45
C ILE A 134 -5.80 8.04 8.00
N GLN A 135 -6.15 9.16 7.38
CA GLN A 135 -6.64 9.18 6.00
C GLN A 135 -5.59 8.63 5.03
N GLY A 136 -4.33 9.07 5.16
CA GLY A 136 -3.22 8.57 4.37
C GLY A 136 -3.00 7.06 4.56
N LEU A 137 -3.05 6.56 5.80
CA LEU A 137 -2.89 5.14 6.10
C LEU A 137 -4.03 4.30 5.49
N LEU A 138 -5.28 4.73 5.63
CA LEU A 138 -6.45 4.04 5.07
C LEU A 138 -6.40 4.00 3.53
N LEU A 139 -5.95 5.10 2.91
CA LEU A 139 -5.75 5.15 1.46
C LEU A 139 -4.66 4.17 1.01
N LYS A 140 -3.50 4.19 1.67
CA LYS A 140 -2.39 3.27 1.37
C LYS A 140 -2.85 1.82 1.50
N LEU A 141 -3.60 1.50 2.55
CA LEU A 141 -4.18 0.18 2.78
C LEU A 141 -5.15 -0.21 1.67
N TYR A 142 -6.03 0.70 1.26
CA TYR A 142 -6.99 0.44 0.19
C TYR A 142 -6.28 0.11 -1.12
N LYS A 143 -5.34 0.94 -1.56
CA LYS A 143 -4.71 0.79 -2.88
C LYS A 143 -3.74 -0.38 -2.95
N ASN A 144 -2.94 -0.57 -1.91
CA ASN A 144 -1.87 -1.55 -1.93
C ASN A 144 -2.33 -2.95 -1.46
N VAL A 145 -3.48 -3.04 -0.79
CA VAL A 145 -3.94 -4.30 -0.20
C VAL A 145 -5.38 -4.64 -0.59
N LEU A 146 -6.35 -3.79 -0.23
CA LEU A 146 -7.78 -4.12 -0.42
C LEU A 146 -8.16 -4.23 -1.90
N SER A 147 -7.80 -3.25 -2.72
CA SER A 147 -8.13 -3.21 -4.15
C SER A 147 -7.49 -4.38 -4.93
N PRO A 148 -6.20 -4.70 -4.76
CA PRO A 148 -5.61 -5.92 -5.33
C PRO A 148 -6.31 -7.20 -4.87
N ALA A 149 -6.59 -7.34 -3.57
CA ALA A 149 -7.28 -8.51 -3.04
C ALA A 149 -8.71 -8.66 -3.60
N LEU A 150 -9.47 -7.57 -3.66
CA LEU A 150 -10.79 -7.54 -4.28
C LEU A 150 -10.73 -7.89 -5.77
N THR A 151 -9.72 -7.40 -6.49
CA THR A 151 -9.52 -7.73 -7.91
C THR A 151 -9.23 -9.21 -8.14
N ILE A 152 -8.47 -9.84 -7.26
CA ILE A 152 -8.20 -11.29 -7.32
C ILE A 152 -9.50 -12.08 -7.07
N LEU A 153 -10.27 -11.67 -6.07
CA LEU A 153 -11.54 -12.32 -5.71
C LEU A 153 -12.62 -12.09 -6.77
N SER A 154 -12.68 -10.90 -7.39
CA SER A 154 -13.66 -10.55 -8.42
C SER A 154 -13.42 -11.24 -9.77
N LYS A 155 -12.18 -11.64 -10.08
CA LYS A 155 -11.90 -12.51 -11.24
C LYS A 155 -12.64 -13.87 -11.13
N LYS A 156 -13.03 -14.29 -9.92
CA LYS A 156 -13.80 -15.52 -9.66
C LYS A 156 -15.30 -15.28 -9.40
N VAL A 157 -15.68 -14.08 -8.96
CA VAL A 157 -17.06 -13.67 -8.63
C VAL A 157 -17.36 -12.38 -9.42
N ARG A 158 -18.25 -12.43 -10.43
CA ARG A 158 -18.47 -11.32 -11.39
C ARG A 158 -19.03 -10.03 -10.72
N ASP A 159 -18.17 -9.23 -10.08
CA ASP A 159 -18.53 -8.05 -9.27
C ASP A 159 -17.71 -6.78 -9.61
N ASN A 160 -17.51 -6.47 -10.90
CA ASN A 160 -16.79 -5.24 -11.30
C ASN A 160 -17.48 -3.93 -10.83
N GLU A 161 -18.78 -3.96 -10.54
CA GLU A 161 -19.53 -2.79 -10.08
C GLU A 161 -19.13 -2.34 -8.66
N ILE A 162 -18.86 -3.29 -7.76
CA ILE A 162 -18.50 -2.99 -6.36
C ILE A 162 -17.17 -2.23 -6.28
N ASN A 163 -16.17 -2.65 -7.06
CA ASN A 163 -14.88 -1.97 -7.10
C ASN A 163 -14.99 -0.54 -7.61
N ASN A 164 -15.85 -0.27 -8.60
CA ASN A 164 -16.05 1.08 -9.13
C ASN A 164 -16.70 1.98 -8.08
N GLN A 165 -17.76 1.51 -7.41
CA GLN A 165 -18.45 2.27 -6.37
C GLN A 165 -17.54 2.58 -5.17
N LEU A 166 -16.75 1.59 -4.71
CA LEU A 166 -15.78 1.80 -3.63
C LEU A 166 -14.73 2.86 -4.01
N ASN A 167 -14.21 2.80 -5.24
CA ASN A 167 -13.25 3.79 -5.74
C ASN A 167 -13.85 5.20 -5.79
N GLU A 168 -15.10 5.34 -6.25
CA GLU A 168 -15.81 6.62 -6.29
C GLU A 168 -16.03 7.19 -4.88
N ASN A 169 -16.54 6.38 -3.95
CA ASN A 169 -16.77 6.79 -2.57
C ASN A 169 -15.47 7.26 -1.89
N LEU A 170 -14.36 6.55 -2.09
CA LEU A 170 -13.07 6.94 -1.50
C LEU A 170 -12.53 8.23 -2.13
N LYS A 171 -12.67 8.40 -3.46
CA LYS A 171 -12.29 9.66 -4.13
C LYS A 171 -13.07 10.86 -3.57
N GLU A 172 -14.37 10.68 -3.31
CA GLU A 172 -15.21 11.71 -2.69
C GLU A 172 -14.74 12.01 -1.27
N ILE A 173 -14.55 10.99 -0.43
CA ILE A 173 -14.21 11.15 1.00
C ILE A 173 -12.90 11.89 1.22
N PHE A 174 -11.89 11.58 0.41
CA PHE A 174 -10.56 12.14 0.61
C PHE A 174 -10.26 13.36 -0.27
N CYS A 175 -11.19 13.78 -1.13
CA CYS A 175 -11.08 14.97 -2.00
C CYS A 175 -9.74 15.08 -2.77
N PHE A 176 -9.15 13.95 -3.18
CA PHE A 176 -7.75 13.90 -3.65
C PHE A 176 -7.42 14.84 -4.79
N MET A 177 -8.30 14.90 -5.79
CA MET A 177 -8.09 15.79 -6.93
C MET A 177 -8.33 17.23 -6.53
N GLU A 178 -9.38 17.54 -5.77
CA GLU A 178 -9.69 18.92 -5.40
C GLU A 178 -8.58 19.56 -4.54
N VAL A 179 -7.98 18.82 -3.61
CA VAL A 179 -6.85 19.32 -2.81
C VAL A 179 -5.61 19.51 -3.68
N ALA A 180 -5.30 18.55 -4.54
CA ALA A 180 -4.16 18.67 -5.45
C ALA A 180 -4.36 19.78 -6.49
N ASP A 181 -5.57 19.98 -7.01
CA ASP A 181 -5.90 21.07 -7.95
C ASP A 181 -5.75 22.44 -7.27
N LYS A 182 -6.14 22.57 -5.99
CA LYS A 182 -5.92 23.79 -5.19
C LYS A 182 -4.43 24.04 -4.94
N GLU A 183 -3.67 23.00 -4.61
CA GLU A 183 -2.22 23.10 -4.41
C GLU A 183 -1.51 23.54 -5.70
N GLU A 184 -1.85 22.92 -6.82
CA GLU A 184 -1.35 23.28 -8.15
C GLU A 184 -1.60 24.76 -8.44
N HIS A 185 -2.83 25.24 -8.16
CA HIS A 185 -3.17 26.64 -8.37
C HIS A 185 -2.40 27.61 -7.44
N ILE A 186 -2.12 27.21 -6.20
CA ILE A 186 -1.29 28.00 -5.28
C ILE A 186 0.15 28.07 -5.80
N LEU A 187 0.70 26.94 -6.26
CA LEU A 187 2.06 26.87 -6.79
C LEU A 187 2.23 27.71 -8.05
N GLU A 188 1.25 27.67 -8.96
CA GLU A 188 1.17 28.53 -10.14
C GLU A 188 1.22 30.01 -9.77
N ILE A 189 0.49 30.43 -8.72
CA ILE A 189 0.47 31.81 -8.24
C ILE A 189 1.81 32.21 -7.60
N SER A 190 2.49 31.28 -6.94
CA SER A 190 3.80 31.54 -6.31
C SER A 190 4.98 31.59 -7.30
N GLU A 191 4.74 31.33 -8.59
CA GLU A 191 5.78 31.26 -9.64
C GLU A 191 6.91 30.24 -9.34
N GLU A 192 6.62 29.24 -8.50
CA GLU A 192 7.53 28.12 -8.23
C GLU A 192 7.66 27.23 -9.47
N GLU A 193 8.86 26.69 -9.73
CA GLU A 193 9.04 25.71 -10.81
C GLU A 193 8.62 24.34 -10.28
N PHE A 194 7.50 23.81 -10.77
CA PHE A 194 6.98 22.53 -10.30
C PHE A 194 6.42 21.65 -11.41
N HIS A 195 6.35 20.35 -11.11
CA HIS A 195 5.60 19.40 -11.90
C HIS A 195 4.76 18.48 -11.01
N ARG A 196 3.53 18.22 -11.47
CA ARG A 196 2.59 17.31 -10.83
C ARG A 196 2.56 15.96 -11.56
N GLY A 197 2.45 14.87 -10.79
CA GLY A 197 2.28 13.53 -11.33
C GLY A 197 1.75 12.51 -10.32
N SER A 198 1.91 11.24 -10.68
CA SER A 198 1.45 10.10 -9.88
C SER A 198 2.41 9.82 -8.72
N CYS A 199 1.86 9.73 -7.50
CA CYS A 199 2.63 9.44 -6.29
C CYS A 199 3.09 7.98 -6.25
N PHE A 200 4.35 7.74 -5.90
CA PHE A 200 4.92 6.40 -5.79
C PHE A 200 4.37 5.57 -4.62
N GLU A 201 3.83 6.26 -3.60
CA GLU A 201 3.31 5.60 -2.41
C GLU A 201 1.80 5.32 -2.50
N CYS A 202 1.03 6.31 -2.98
CA CYS A 202 -0.41 6.19 -3.05
C CYS A 202 -0.96 6.18 -4.48
N GLY A 203 -0.18 6.29 -5.54
CA GLY A 203 -0.65 6.23 -6.93
C GLY A 203 -1.69 7.27 -7.34
N ASN A 204 -1.96 8.31 -6.54
CA ASN A 204 -2.81 9.43 -6.95
C ASN A 204 -1.99 10.46 -7.74
N TYR A 205 -2.61 11.10 -8.72
CA TYR A 205 -2.04 12.24 -9.45
C TYR A 205 -2.00 13.50 -8.56
N SER A 206 -1.13 13.47 -7.57
CA SER A 206 -1.06 14.43 -6.45
C SER A 206 0.35 14.54 -5.87
N LEU A 207 1.35 14.00 -6.58
CA LEU A 207 2.75 14.19 -6.27
C LEU A 207 3.22 15.49 -6.92
N PHE A 208 3.74 16.41 -6.12
CA PHE A 208 4.36 17.64 -6.55
C PHE A 208 5.87 17.54 -6.39
N MET A 209 6.59 17.84 -7.45
CA MET A 209 8.05 17.95 -7.46
C MET A 209 8.41 19.41 -7.65
N ILE A 210 9.12 19.98 -6.68
CA ILE A 210 9.57 21.38 -6.73
C ILE A 210 11.03 21.40 -7.16
N TYR A 211 11.30 22.18 -8.20
CA TYR A 211 12.61 22.30 -8.83
C TYR A 211 13.31 23.56 -8.35
N ASN A 212 14.61 23.42 -8.12
CA ASN A 212 15.49 24.55 -7.86
C ASN A 212 16.71 24.39 -8.78
N GLY A 213 16.50 24.77 -10.05
CA GLY A 213 17.43 24.46 -11.14
C GLY A 213 17.09 23.13 -11.83
N GLY A 214 18.11 22.36 -12.22
CA GLY A 214 17.93 21.22 -13.12
C GLY A 214 17.31 19.96 -12.50
N TYR A 215 17.24 19.86 -11.17
CA TYR A 215 16.74 18.69 -10.44
C TYR A 215 15.72 19.12 -9.38
N PRO A 216 14.73 18.25 -9.06
CA PRO A 216 13.86 18.47 -7.91
C PRO A 216 14.65 18.44 -6.59
N GLU A 217 14.45 19.45 -5.74
CA GLU A 217 14.99 19.42 -4.36
C GLU A 217 13.97 18.88 -3.36
N THR A 218 12.68 18.88 -3.75
CA THR A 218 11.57 18.47 -2.91
C THR A 218 10.55 17.70 -3.72
N ALA A 219 10.02 16.62 -3.16
CA ALA A 219 8.89 15.88 -3.69
C ALA A 219 7.89 15.56 -2.58
N TYR A 220 6.61 15.89 -2.75
CA TYR A 220 5.60 15.60 -1.74
C TYR A 220 4.24 15.27 -2.34
N CYS A 221 3.45 14.46 -1.64
CA CYS A 221 2.12 14.08 -2.05
C CYS A 221 1.07 14.72 -1.15
N THR A 222 0.16 15.50 -1.73
CA THR A 222 -0.94 16.13 -0.99
C THR A 222 -1.99 15.11 -0.51
N SER A 223 -2.01 13.90 -1.09
CA SER A 223 -3.01 12.87 -0.75
C SER A 223 -2.63 11.91 0.38
N CYS A 224 -1.33 11.61 0.57
CA CYS A 224 -0.93 10.50 1.45
C CYS A 224 0.21 10.82 2.42
N GLY A 225 0.70 12.05 2.40
CA GLY A 225 1.74 12.51 3.31
C GLY A 225 3.18 12.15 2.91
N PHE A 226 3.37 11.38 1.81
CA PHE A 226 4.70 11.15 1.22
C PHE A 226 5.46 12.47 1.07
N LYS A 227 6.69 12.53 1.56
CA LYS A 227 7.53 13.74 1.55
C LYS A 227 9.01 13.38 1.48
N ARG A 228 9.72 14.03 0.57
CA ARG A 228 11.18 14.04 0.44
C ARG A 228 11.63 15.49 0.31
N TYR A 229 12.61 15.87 1.12
CA TYR A 229 13.18 17.22 1.17
C TYR A 229 14.70 17.14 1.10
N ASN A 230 15.34 18.21 0.64
CA ASN A 230 16.80 18.32 0.54
C ASN A 230 17.44 17.21 -0.28
N ILE A 231 16.79 16.83 -1.39
CA ILE A 231 17.29 15.77 -2.28
C ILE A 231 18.56 16.29 -2.95
N LEU A 232 19.68 15.62 -2.72
CA LEU A 232 20.97 16.05 -3.25
C LEU A 232 21.20 15.50 -4.66
N VAL A 233 21.90 16.27 -5.50
CA VAL A 233 22.17 15.90 -6.90
C VAL A 233 22.95 14.58 -7.02
N ASP A 234 23.78 14.25 -6.04
CA ASP A 234 24.56 13.01 -5.99
C ASP A 234 23.77 11.78 -5.52
N GLU A 235 22.53 11.95 -5.06
CA GLU A 235 21.61 10.83 -4.81
C GLU A 235 21.05 10.24 -6.12
N TYR A 236 21.01 11.04 -7.18
CA TYR A 236 20.42 10.64 -8.45
C TYR A 236 21.22 9.57 -9.19
N ARG A 237 20.50 8.62 -9.77
CA ARG A 237 21.00 7.54 -10.63
C ARG A 237 20.22 7.51 -11.94
N GLU A 238 20.80 6.82 -12.91
CA GLU A 238 20.12 6.58 -14.18
C GLU A 238 18.88 5.70 -13.94
N CYS A 239 17.73 6.19 -14.39
CA CYS A 239 16.47 5.48 -14.35
C CYS A 239 16.40 4.50 -15.52
N PRO A 240 16.12 3.19 -15.27
CA PRO A 240 16.08 2.19 -16.35
C PRO A 240 14.96 2.46 -17.36
N GLU A 241 13.89 3.13 -16.94
CA GLU A 241 12.71 3.39 -17.78
C GLU A 241 12.90 4.55 -18.76
N CYS A 242 13.58 5.61 -18.33
CA CYS A 242 13.70 6.83 -19.14
C CYS A 242 15.14 7.22 -19.49
N GLY A 243 16.14 6.51 -18.98
CA GLY A 243 17.57 6.79 -19.21
C GLY A 243 18.06 8.12 -18.61
N GLY A 244 17.21 8.82 -17.86
CA GLY A 244 17.56 10.08 -17.20
C GLY A 244 18.22 9.82 -15.85
N TYR A 245 19.14 10.69 -15.43
CA TYR A 245 19.69 10.71 -14.06
C TYR A 245 18.65 11.26 -13.08
N SER A 246 17.59 10.50 -12.84
CA SER A 246 16.38 10.97 -12.15
C SER A 246 15.87 10.00 -11.10
N LEU A 247 16.53 8.86 -10.90
CA LEU A 247 16.15 7.83 -9.95
C LEU A 247 16.83 8.07 -8.60
N ILE A 248 16.07 8.06 -7.51
CA ILE A 248 16.61 8.09 -6.13
C ILE A 248 16.07 6.91 -5.34
N TYR A 249 16.81 6.46 -4.33
CA TYR A 249 16.32 5.43 -3.40
C TYR A 249 15.48 6.08 -2.29
N ASP A 250 14.34 5.48 -2.00
CA ASP A 250 13.48 5.85 -0.88
C ASP A 250 13.44 4.72 0.15
N ASP A 251 13.89 5.03 1.37
CA ASP A 251 14.00 4.05 2.46
C ASP A 251 12.63 3.56 2.95
N GLU A 252 11.60 4.40 2.91
CA GLU A 252 10.25 4.03 3.38
C GLU A 252 9.54 3.11 2.41
N LEU A 253 9.76 3.35 1.11
CA LEU A 253 9.21 2.53 0.03
C LEU A 253 10.07 1.31 -0.30
N GLU A 254 11.28 1.21 0.28
CA GLU A 254 12.28 0.16 0.02
C GLU A 254 12.61 0.01 -1.48
N GLY A 255 12.76 1.11 -2.20
CA GLY A 255 13.02 1.05 -3.64
C GLY A 255 13.24 2.41 -4.31
N GLY A 256 13.42 2.36 -5.63
CA GLY A 256 13.72 3.51 -6.46
C GLY A 256 12.50 4.28 -6.92
N ILE A 257 12.54 5.61 -6.81
CA ILE A 257 11.52 6.53 -7.33
C ILE A 257 12.13 7.49 -8.35
N CYS A 258 11.49 7.63 -9.52
CA CYS A 258 12.00 8.46 -10.60
C CYS A 258 11.34 9.85 -10.58
N LEU A 259 12.11 10.89 -10.24
CA LEU A 259 11.62 12.26 -10.08
C LEU A 259 11.79 13.12 -11.34
N TRP A 260 11.63 12.54 -12.53
CA TRP A 260 11.61 13.31 -13.78
C TRP A 260 10.22 13.36 -14.37
N TYR A 261 9.71 14.57 -14.56
CA TYR A 261 8.35 14.81 -15.04
C TYR A 261 8.03 14.22 -16.42
N ASN A 262 9.06 13.96 -17.24
CA ASN A 262 8.90 13.31 -18.55
C ASN A 262 8.93 11.79 -18.50
N CYS A 263 9.30 11.18 -17.37
CA CYS A 263 9.29 9.73 -17.22
C CYS A 263 7.85 9.20 -17.28
N ALA A 264 7.63 8.12 -18.03
CA ALA A 264 6.31 7.47 -18.10
C ALA A 264 5.84 7.00 -16.71
N ASN A 265 6.75 6.50 -15.87
CA ASN A 265 6.42 6.10 -14.50
C ASN A 265 5.86 7.27 -13.66
N HIS A 266 6.32 8.50 -13.90
CA HIS A 266 5.80 9.66 -13.19
C HIS A 266 4.38 10.04 -13.66
N LYS A 267 4.07 9.86 -14.95
CA LYS A 267 2.76 10.20 -15.51
C LYS A 267 1.71 9.12 -15.20
N ASP A 268 2.06 7.85 -15.39
CA ASP A 268 1.08 6.77 -15.57
C ASP A 268 0.99 5.74 -14.44
N GLY A 269 1.87 5.76 -13.42
CA GLY A 269 1.80 4.69 -12.43
C GLY A 269 2.49 4.83 -11.07
N GLY A 270 3.45 5.74 -10.90
CA GLY A 270 4.21 5.81 -9.64
C GLY A 270 4.86 4.47 -9.28
N VAL A 271 5.38 3.73 -10.27
CA VAL A 271 5.93 2.39 -10.06
C VAL A 271 7.30 2.49 -9.39
N ILE A 272 7.49 1.72 -8.32
CA ILE A 272 8.77 1.60 -7.60
C ILE A 272 9.71 0.72 -8.42
N VAL A 273 10.92 1.21 -8.67
CA VAL A 273 12.01 0.48 -9.32
C VAL A 273 12.74 -0.36 -8.28
N ASP A 274 13.04 -1.62 -8.60
CA ASP A 274 13.78 -2.49 -7.69
C ASP A 274 15.23 -1.99 -7.51
N MET A 275 15.61 -1.74 -6.26
CA MET A 275 16.92 -1.23 -5.89
C MET A 275 17.45 -1.94 -4.64
N GLU A 276 18.63 -2.55 -4.77
CA GLU A 276 19.30 -3.22 -3.66
C GLU A 276 20.70 -2.63 -3.43
N TYR A 277 21.03 -2.26 -2.20
CA TYR A 277 22.37 -1.74 -1.90
C TYR A 277 23.45 -2.80 -2.15
N CYS A 278 24.54 -2.42 -2.80
CA CYS A 278 25.69 -3.26 -3.07
C CYS A 278 26.89 -2.85 -2.21
N ASP A 279 27.25 -3.71 -1.26
CA ASP A 279 28.40 -3.49 -0.37
C ASP A 279 29.75 -3.41 -1.10
N ARG A 280 29.84 -3.93 -2.33
CA ARG A 280 31.11 -3.98 -3.09
C ARG A 280 31.46 -2.65 -3.74
N CYS A 281 30.47 -1.98 -4.34
CA CYS A 281 30.67 -0.69 -5.01
C CYS A 281 30.13 0.50 -4.21
N HIS A 282 29.57 0.24 -3.02
CA HIS A 282 28.92 1.24 -2.17
C HIS A 282 27.84 2.04 -2.91
N ASP A 283 27.12 1.39 -3.81
CA ASP A 283 26.06 1.96 -4.65
C ASP A 283 24.92 0.94 -4.84
N TYR A 284 23.82 1.29 -5.50
CA TYR A 284 22.69 0.39 -5.69
C TYR A 284 22.81 -0.50 -6.94
N LYS A 285 22.35 -1.74 -6.83
CA LYS A 285 21.94 -2.57 -7.95
C LYS A 285 20.54 -2.14 -8.36
N ILE A 286 20.33 -1.84 -9.63
CA ILE A 286 19.06 -1.39 -10.17
C ILE A 286 18.53 -2.51 -11.05
N GLU A 287 17.36 -3.05 -10.73
CA GLU A 287 16.76 -4.22 -11.40
C GLU A 287 17.73 -5.41 -11.53
N GLY A 288 18.50 -5.66 -10.46
CA GLY A 288 19.50 -6.71 -10.39
C GLY A 288 20.82 -6.43 -11.12
N ILE A 289 20.95 -5.29 -11.80
CA ILE A 289 22.17 -4.90 -12.53
C ILE A 289 23.05 -4.03 -11.63
N CYS A 290 24.29 -4.45 -11.40
CA CYS A 290 25.30 -3.73 -10.62
C CYS A 290 26.38 -3.14 -11.54
N LYS A 291 26.86 -1.93 -11.24
CA LYS A 291 28.09 -1.39 -11.88
C LYS A 291 29.31 -2.30 -11.72
N CYS A 292 29.35 -3.06 -10.64
CA CYS A 292 30.38 -4.07 -10.40
C CYS A 292 30.37 -5.24 -11.40
N ALA A 293 29.25 -5.49 -12.09
CA ALA A 293 29.15 -6.54 -13.10
C ALA A 293 29.76 -6.12 -14.45
N THR A 294 29.83 -4.82 -14.74
CA THR A 294 30.43 -4.29 -15.96
C THR A 294 31.96 -4.25 -15.91
N GLU A 295 32.57 -4.12 -14.72
CA GLU A 295 34.04 -4.06 -14.57
C GLU A 295 34.74 -5.43 -14.75
N GLU A 296 34.03 -6.56 -14.67
CA GLU A 296 34.64 -7.89 -14.84
C GLU A 296 34.87 -8.28 -16.32
N ASN A 297 34.31 -7.53 -17.29
CA ASN A 297 34.45 -7.82 -18.72
C ASN A 297 35.48 -6.96 -19.48
N ASP A 298 35.99 -5.87 -18.88
CA ASP A 298 36.95 -4.97 -19.55
C ASP A 298 38.43 -5.34 -19.28
N GLY A 299 38.69 -6.50 -18.67
CA GLY A 299 40.03 -6.99 -18.31
C GLY A 299 40.75 -7.86 -19.34
N TYR A 300 40.17 -8.09 -20.53
CA TYR A 300 40.79 -8.89 -21.59
C TYR A 300 40.66 -8.24 -22.98
N LEU A 301 41.51 -7.25 -23.25
CA LEU A 301 41.97 -6.90 -24.59
C LEU A 301 43.46 -6.57 -24.57
#